data_AF-A0A0P4V3K5-F1
#
_entry.id   AF-A0A0P4V3K5-F1
#
_cell.length_a   1.000
_cell.length_b   1.000
_cell.length_c   1.000
_cell.angle_alpha   90.00
_cell.angle_beta   90.00
_cell.angle_gamma   90.00
#
_symmetry.space_group_name_H-M   'P 1'
#
loop_
_entity.id
_entity.type
_entity.pdbx_description
1 polymer ?
#
loop_
_entity_poly.entity_id
_entity_poly.type
_entity_poly.pdbx_seq_one_letter_code
_entity_poly.pdbx_strand_id
1 'polypeptide(L)'
;MLLQPGLEPGDCPNYATCGRATRLTPDEEIELVRVRQIEQERAQRRSQRLQQEQARQREIWRTTRRQIALEMLMQRGCPQTPANYIPDATFEQLTDAIAQLQTQIAQFEGTYIPPEGTFAHRYWVHRGYGSYPYNKLMAERAMFAPAQEDHEVRMIHLSRDDDPRNHEARKGIARMNRLIAIREQLQLAQAALAEALSLASADIETFGLEVHNNSMSSSE
;
A
#
# COMPACT_ATOMS: atom_id res chain seq x y z
N MET A 1 19.78 -51.92 40.29
CA MET A 1 18.68 -52.89 40.15
C MET A 1 17.66 -52.28 39.21
N LEU A 2 17.29 -52.97 38.12
CA LEU A 2 16.31 -52.49 37.15
C LEU A 2 14.91 -52.56 37.76
N LEU A 3 14.33 -51.41 38.08
CA LEU A 3 12.95 -51.25 38.54
C LEU A 3 12.05 -51.06 37.31
N GLN A 4 11.69 -52.15 36.64
CA GLN A 4 10.65 -52.12 35.61
C GLN A 4 9.25 -52.24 36.27
N PRO A 5 8.28 -51.37 35.94
CA PRO A 5 6.92 -51.45 36.48
C PRO A 5 6.14 -52.62 35.86
N GLY A 6 5.33 -53.30 36.67
CA GLY A 6 4.45 -54.40 36.23
C GLY A 6 4.99 -55.81 36.48
N LEU A 7 6.22 -55.93 36.99
CA LEU A 7 6.72 -57.17 37.56
C LEU A 7 6.30 -57.23 39.03
N GLU A 8 5.30 -58.05 39.34
CA GLU A 8 5.03 -58.40 40.71
C GLU A 8 6.18 -59.28 41.26
N PRO A 9 6.39 -59.33 42.58
CA PRO A 9 7.26 -60.32 43.22
C PRO A 9 7.17 -61.75 42.65
N GLY A 10 5.97 -62.17 42.25
CA GLY A 10 5.69 -63.49 41.68
C GLY A 10 6.16 -63.67 40.24
N ASP A 11 6.43 -62.60 39.50
CA ASP A 11 6.90 -62.64 38.11
C ASP A 11 8.44 -62.76 38.01
N CYS A 12 9.13 -62.79 39.16
CA CYS A 12 10.55 -63.05 39.19
C CYS A 12 10.80 -64.54 38.87
N PRO A 13 11.50 -64.89 37.77
CA PRO A 13 11.73 -66.29 37.38
C PRO A 13 12.58 -67.07 38.39
N ASN A 14 13.15 -66.39 39.39
CA ASN A 14 13.95 -66.98 40.45
C ASN A 14 13.27 -66.90 41.83
N TYR A 15 11.98 -66.52 41.89
CA TYR A 15 11.23 -66.32 43.14
C TYR A 15 11.22 -67.57 44.02
N ALA A 16 10.98 -68.75 43.41
CA ALA A 16 10.98 -70.04 44.08
C ALA A 16 12.35 -70.40 44.69
N THR A 17 13.44 -69.87 44.13
CA THR A 17 14.82 -70.18 44.52
C THR A 17 15.35 -69.23 45.60
N CYS A 18 15.01 -67.93 45.52
CA CYS A 18 15.58 -66.92 46.41
C CYS A 18 14.67 -66.54 47.60
N GLY A 19 13.37 -66.79 47.54
CA GLY A 19 12.41 -66.58 48.66
C GLY A 19 12.35 -65.16 49.23
N ARG A 20 12.99 -64.19 48.58
CA ARG A 20 13.20 -62.83 49.06
C ARG A 20 12.59 -61.84 48.07
N ALA A 21 11.28 -61.72 48.11
CA ALA A 21 10.64 -60.53 47.57
C ALA A 21 9.86 -59.86 48.70
N THR A 22 10.36 -58.71 49.13
CA THR A 22 9.71 -57.89 50.14
C THR A 22 8.70 -56.99 49.42
N ARG A 23 7.43 -57.03 49.83
CA ARG A 23 6.47 -56.00 49.40
C ARG A 23 6.88 -54.67 50.03
N LEU A 24 6.78 -53.60 49.25
CA LEU A 24 7.03 -52.26 49.73
C LEU A 24 6.02 -51.92 50.83
N THR A 25 6.50 -51.21 51.84
CA THR A 25 5.63 -50.60 52.86
C THR A 25 4.88 -49.40 52.26
N PRO A 26 3.73 -49.00 52.83
CA PRO A 26 2.96 -47.85 52.32
C PRO A 26 3.80 -46.56 52.20
N ASP A 27 4.72 -46.33 53.14
CA ASP A 27 5.62 -45.17 53.12
C ASP A 27 6.63 -45.26 51.97
N GLU A 28 7.16 -46.46 51.69
CA GLU A 28 8.06 -46.70 50.55
C GLU A 28 7.34 -46.53 49.21
N GLU A 29 6.05 -46.89 49.11
CA GLU A 29 5.23 -46.65 47.90
C GLU A 29 5.03 -45.15 47.64
N ILE A 30 4.75 -44.36 48.69
CA ILE A 30 4.60 -42.89 48.59
C ILE A 30 5.90 -42.23 48.14
N GLU A 31 7.03 -42.63 48.72
CA GLU A 31 8.35 -42.12 48.30
C GLU A 31 8.67 -42.52 46.85
N LEU A 32 8.29 -43.73 46.43
CA LEU A 32 8.49 -44.16 45.04
C LEU A 32 7.67 -43.32 44.04
N VAL A 33 6.45 -42.89 44.41
CA VAL A 33 5.64 -41.95 43.61
C VAL A 33 6.28 -40.57 43.55
N ARG A 34 6.78 -40.04 44.67
CA ARG A 34 7.52 -38.76 44.70
C ARG A 34 8.75 -38.77 43.82
N VAL A 35 9.56 -39.83 43.91
CA VAL A 35 10.76 -39.99 43.08
C VAL A 35 10.37 -39.98 41.59
N ARG A 36 9.30 -40.67 41.20
CA ARG A 36 8.79 -40.66 39.81
C ARG A 36 8.33 -39.28 39.35
N GLN A 37 7.62 -38.53 40.19
CA GLN A 37 7.21 -37.16 39.84
C GLN A 37 8.41 -36.24 39.64
N ILE A 38 9.40 -36.31 40.53
CA ILE A 38 10.65 -35.54 40.41
C ILE A 38 11.42 -35.95 39.14
N GLU A 39 11.48 -37.25 38.83
CA GLU A 39 12.12 -37.73 37.60
C GLU A 39 11.38 -37.29 36.33
N GLN A 40 10.04 -37.31 36.34
CA GLN A 40 9.22 -36.82 35.24
C GLN A 40 9.37 -35.31 35.03
N GLU A 41 9.34 -34.51 36.09
CA GLU A 41 9.60 -33.07 36.00
C GLU A 41 11.01 -32.78 35.48
N ARG A 42 12.02 -33.53 35.97
CA ARG A 42 13.40 -33.41 35.47
C ARG A 42 13.52 -33.84 34.01
N ALA A 43 12.77 -34.83 33.57
CA ALA A 43 12.72 -35.28 32.19
C ALA A 43 12.04 -34.24 31.29
N GLN A 44 10.91 -33.68 31.72
CA GLN A 44 10.19 -32.61 31.01
C GLN A 44 11.02 -31.33 30.91
N ARG A 45 11.67 -30.89 31.99
CA ARG A 45 12.57 -29.72 31.94
C ARG A 45 13.76 -29.97 31.00
N ARG A 46 14.29 -31.20 30.96
CA ARG A 46 15.33 -31.58 30.01
C ARG A 46 14.81 -31.57 28.56
N SER A 47 13.62 -32.11 28.30
CA SER A 47 13.04 -32.12 26.95
C SER A 47 12.73 -30.70 26.47
N GLN A 48 12.21 -29.82 27.33
CA GLN A 48 11.95 -28.43 27.00
C GLN A 48 13.24 -27.68 26.66
N ARG A 49 14.31 -27.87 27.43
CA ARG A 49 15.63 -27.26 27.13
C ARG A 49 16.18 -27.73 25.78
N LEU A 50 16.12 -29.03 25.50
CA LEU A 50 16.55 -29.58 24.22
C LEU A 50 15.72 -29.03 23.05
N GLN A 51 14.40 -28.91 23.22
CA GLN A 51 13.54 -28.30 22.19
C GLN A 51 13.88 -26.83 21.94
N GLN A 52 14.15 -26.05 22.99
CA GLN A 52 14.58 -24.65 22.87
C GLN A 52 15.94 -24.52 22.19
N GLU A 53 16.90 -25.35 22.55
CA GLU A 53 18.22 -25.39 21.89
C GLU A 53 18.10 -25.77 20.41
N GLN A 54 17.28 -26.77 20.08
CA GLN A 54 17.02 -27.16 18.69
C GLN A 54 16.32 -26.06 17.91
N ALA A 55 15.34 -25.36 18.50
CA ALA A 55 14.68 -24.23 17.87
C ALA A 55 15.67 -23.10 17.56
N ARG A 56 16.52 -22.76 18.54
CA ARG A 56 17.59 -21.75 18.38
C ARG A 56 18.59 -22.15 17.29
N GLN A 57 19.02 -23.41 17.26
CA GLN A 57 19.92 -23.90 16.21
C GLN A 57 19.28 -23.84 14.81
N ARG A 58 18.00 -24.19 14.68
CA ARG A 58 17.26 -24.08 13.42
C ARG A 58 17.18 -22.64 12.94
N GLU A 59 16.94 -21.69 13.84
CA GLU A 59 16.89 -20.26 13.52
C GLU A 59 18.26 -19.76 13.05
N ILE A 60 19.33 -20.09 13.78
CA ILE A 60 20.71 -19.76 13.37
C ILE A 60 20.98 -20.31 11.96
N TRP A 61 20.69 -21.59 11.71
CA TRP A 61 20.90 -22.21 10.40
C TRP A 61 20.09 -21.55 9.29
N ARG A 62 18.84 -21.15 9.54
CA ARG A 62 18.02 -20.40 8.57
C ARG A 62 18.66 -19.07 8.23
N THR A 63 19.09 -18.31 9.24
CA THR A 63 19.75 -17.01 9.05
C THR A 63 21.08 -17.17 8.30
N THR A 64 21.92 -18.13 8.68
CA THR A 64 23.21 -18.39 8.01
C THR A 64 22.99 -18.84 6.56
N ARG A 65 22.04 -19.74 6.29
CA ARG A 65 21.72 -20.15 4.90
C ARG A 65 21.20 -19.00 4.06
N ARG A 66 20.35 -18.14 4.62
CA ARG A 66 19.86 -16.93 3.94
C ARG A 66 21.00 -15.99 3.62
N GLN A 67 21.93 -15.77 4.55
CA GLN A 67 23.11 -14.94 4.33
C GLN A 67 24.01 -15.52 3.24
N ILE A 68 24.31 -16.82 3.29
CA ILE A 68 25.09 -17.51 2.25
C ILE A 68 24.40 -17.40 0.88
N ALA A 69 23.08 -17.59 0.83
CA ALA A 69 22.32 -17.46 -0.41
C ALA A 69 22.38 -16.03 -0.95
N LEU A 70 22.24 -15.01 -0.09
CA LEU A 70 22.37 -13.62 -0.46
C LEU A 70 23.77 -13.31 -1.00
N GLU A 71 24.83 -13.71 -0.30
CA GLU A 71 26.22 -13.53 -0.75
C GLU A 71 26.47 -14.19 -2.10
N MET A 72 25.98 -15.42 -2.29
CA MET A 72 26.09 -16.13 -3.56
C MET A 72 25.36 -15.38 -4.69
N LEU A 73 24.14 -14.89 -4.46
CA LEU A 73 23.37 -14.12 -5.43
C LEU A 73 24.01 -12.76 -5.74
N MET A 74 24.55 -12.08 -4.73
CA MET A 74 25.30 -10.84 -4.92
C MET A 74 26.56 -11.06 -5.77
N GLN A 75 27.23 -12.21 -5.62
CA GLN A 75 28.46 -12.50 -6.37
C GLN A 75 28.20 -13.03 -7.79
N ARG A 76 27.15 -13.83 -7.99
CA ARG A 76 26.94 -14.60 -9.23
C ARG A 76 25.62 -14.31 -9.94
N GLY A 77 24.66 -13.68 -9.26
CA GLY A 77 23.30 -13.48 -9.73
C GLY A 77 23.04 -12.18 -10.48
N CYS A 78 24.09 -11.45 -10.90
CA CYS A 78 23.97 -10.14 -11.56
C CYS A 78 23.07 -9.17 -10.75
N PRO A 79 23.48 -8.81 -9.52
CA PRO A 79 22.64 -8.01 -8.63
C PRO A 79 22.30 -6.67 -9.28
N GLN A 80 21.00 -6.36 -9.29
CA GLN A 80 20.50 -5.06 -9.72
C GLN A 80 20.34 -4.14 -8.50
N THR A 81 20.41 -2.84 -8.75
CA THR A 81 20.12 -1.79 -7.78
C THR A 81 18.78 -1.14 -8.11
N PRO A 82 18.13 -0.46 -7.16
CA PRO A 82 16.91 0.31 -7.46
C PRO A 82 17.08 1.29 -8.63
N ALA A 83 18.28 1.88 -8.77
CA ALA A 83 18.60 2.79 -9.87
C ALA A 83 18.53 2.14 -11.27
N ASN A 84 18.63 0.80 -11.36
CA ASN A 84 18.44 0.08 -12.63
C ASN A 84 16.99 0.09 -13.10
N TYR A 85 16.02 0.20 -12.18
CA TYR A 85 14.60 0.17 -12.47
C TYR A 85 13.97 1.56 -12.43
N ILE A 86 14.48 2.43 -11.54
CA ILE A 86 14.00 3.79 -11.35
C ILE A 86 15.21 4.72 -11.45
N PRO A 87 15.53 5.24 -12.65
CA PRO A 87 16.62 6.18 -12.83
C PRO A 87 16.36 7.50 -12.09
N ASP A 88 17.39 8.08 -11.47
CA ASP A 88 17.29 9.37 -10.75
C ASP A 88 16.72 10.50 -11.62
N ALA A 89 17.04 10.48 -12.93
CA ALA A 89 16.53 11.42 -13.92
C ALA A 89 14.99 11.45 -13.99
N THR A 90 14.30 10.37 -13.61
CA THR A 90 12.84 10.31 -13.56
C THR A 90 12.29 11.30 -12.53
N PHE A 91 12.91 11.37 -11.35
CA PHE A 91 12.49 12.28 -10.29
C PHE A 91 12.83 13.73 -10.62
N GLU A 92 13.97 13.97 -11.25
CA GLU A 92 14.37 15.30 -11.75
C GLU A 92 13.36 15.80 -12.79
N GLN A 93 13.01 14.98 -13.78
CA GLN A 93 12.03 15.33 -14.82
C GLN A 93 10.65 15.65 -14.23
N LEU A 94 10.19 14.88 -13.24
CA LEU A 94 8.92 15.16 -12.55
C LEU A 94 8.98 16.50 -11.80
N THR A 95 10.08 16.78 -11.10
CA THR A 95 10.27 18.02 -10.36
C THR A 95 10.30 19.22 -11.31
N ASP A 96 11.04 19.12 -12.40
CA ASP A 96 11.12 20.15 -13.44
C ASP A 96 9.75 20.39 -14.10
N ALA A 97 9.01 19.33 -14.43
CA ALA A 97 7.67 19.44 -14.99
C ALA A 97 6.70 20.15 -14.05
N ILE A 98 6.76 19.85 -12.74
CA ILE A 98 5.95 20.53 -11.72
C ILE A 98 6.32 22.02 -11.62
N ALA A 99 7.62 22.34 -11.59
CA ALA A 99 8.10 23.73 -11.55
C ALA A 99 7.69 24.53 -12.80
N GLN A 100 7.79 23.91 -13.98
CA GLN A 100 7.31 24.51 -15.22
C GLN A 100 5.80 24.74 -15.18
N LEU A 101 5.02 23.76 -14.71
CA LEU A 101 3.57 23.89 -14.59
C LEU A 101 3.18 25.04 -13.65
N GLN A 102 3.84 25.16 -12.49
CA GLN A 102 3.64 26.27 -11.55
C GLN A 102 3.91 27.63 -12.22
N THR A 103 5.00 27.71 -12.99
CA THR A 103 5.35 28.93 -13.75
C THR A 103 4.27 29.27 -14.79
N GLN A 104 3.73 28.27 -15.50
CA GLN A 104 2.66 28.49 -16.48
C GLN A 104 1.33 28.88 -15.80
N ILE A 105 1.03 28.33 -14.62
CA ILE A 105 -0.17 28.69 -13.85
C ILE A 105 -0.06 30.14 -13.34
N ALA A 106 1.12 30.57 -12.91
CA ALA A 106 1.34 31.95 -12.45
C ALA A 106 1.02 33.00 -13.53
N GLN A 107 1.09 32.65 -14.83
CA GLN A 107 0.71 33.56 -15.92
C GLN A 107 -0.78 33.94 -15.92
N PHE A 108 -1.63 33.21 -15.19
CA PHE A 108 -3.04 33.55 -15.04
C PHE A 108 -3.27 34.62 -13.95
N GLU A 109 -2.28 34.94 -13.13
CA GLU A 109 -2.39 35.99 -12.11
C GLU A 109 -2.69 37.35 -12.75
N GLY A 110 -3.58 38.12 -12.11
CA GLY A 110 -4.02 39.42 -12.62
C GLY A 110 -4.94 39.36 -13.85
N THR A 111 -5.29 38.16 -14.34
CA THR A 111 -6.26 37.99 -15.44
C THR A 111 -7.65 37.68 -14.92
N TYR A 112 -8.70 38.00 -15.70
CA TYR A 112 -10.06 37.63 -15.34
C TYR A 112 -10.29 36.13 -15.56
N ILE A 113 -10.79 35.46 -14.53
CA ILE A 113 -11.20 34.05 -14.55
C ILE A 113 -12.57 33.97 -13.87
N PRO A 114 -13.63 33.56 -14.58
CA PRO A 114 -14.96 33.44 -13.99
C PRO A 114 -15.03 32.22 -13.06
N PRO A 115 -16.05 32.17 -12.16
CA PRO A 115 -16.33 30.99 -11.37
C PRO A 115 -16.69 29.76 -12.23
N GLU A 116 -16.42 28.57 -11.71
CA GLU A 116 -16.81 27.30 -12.37
C GLU A 116 -18.30 27.24 -12.69
N GLY A 117 -18.64 26.62 -13.82
CA GLY A 117 -20.02 26.55 -14.31
C GLY A 117 -20.49 27.82 -15.04
N THR A 118 -19.59 28.78 -15.29
CA THR A 118 -19.88 29.97 -16.08
C THR A 118 -19.75 29.69 -17.59
N PHE A 119 -20.70 30.16 -18.39
CA PHE A 119 -20.70 30.02 -19.84
C PHE A 119 -21.20 31.28 -20.57
N ALA A 120 -20.77 31.46 -21.81
CA ALA A 120 -21.23 32.55 -22.66
C ALA A 120 -22.44 32.11 -23.50
N HIS A 121 -23.48 32.93 -23.53
CA HIS A 121 -24.68 32.67 -24.32
C HIS A 121 -25.00 33.84 -25.26
N ARG A 122 -25.18 33.51 -26.54
CA ARG A 122 -25.60 34.46 -27.58
C ARG A 122 -27.11 34.43 -27.71
N TYR A 123 -27.72 35.61 -27.74
CA TYR A 123 -29.15 35.79 -27.91
C TYR A 123 -29.44 36.91 -28.91
N TRP A 124 -30.61 36.88 -29.51
CA TRP A 124 -31.06 37.88 -30.48
C TRP A 124 -32.03 38.85 -29.82
N VAL A 125 -31.82 40.15 -30.07
CA VAL A 125 -32.75 41.20 -29.69
C VAL A 125 -33.44 41.69 -30.94
N HIS A 126 -34.76 41.46 -31.01
CA HIS A 126 -35.60 41.95 -32.09
C HIS A 126 -36.04 43.38 -31.80
N ARG A 127 -35.84 44.28 -32.77
CA ARG A 127 -36.31 45.67 -32.78
C ARG A 127 -37.11 45.89 -34.07
N GLY A 128 -37.90 46.95 -34.13
CA GLY A 128 -38.77 47.24 -35.30
C GLY A 128 -38.06 47.32 -36.66
N TYR A 129 -36.74 47.52 -36.67
CA TYR A 129 -35.92 47.65 -37.88
C TYR A 129 -34.92 46.49 -38.08
N GLY A 130 -34.93 45.44 -37.25
CA GLY A 130 -34.02 44.31 -37.42
C GLY A 130 -33.74 43.50 -36.16
N SER A 131 -32.91 42.47 -36.31
CA SER A 131 -32.47 41.57 -35.24
C SER A 131 -30.98 41.73 -34.98
N TYR A 132 -30.60 41.96 -33.74
CA TYR A 132 -29.20 42.23 -33.37
C TYR A 132 -28.69 41.17 -32.40
N PRO A 133 -27.50 40.59 -32.62
CA PRO A 133 -26.93 39.61 -31.72
C PRO A 133 -26.26 40.29 -30.52
N TYR A 134 -26.50 39.73 -29.34
CA TYR A 134 -25.89 40.14 -28.08
C TYR A 134 -25.42 38.91 -27.30
N ASN A 135 -24.51 39.12 -26.36
CA ASN A 135 -23.92 38.08 -25.52
C ASN A 135 -24.22 38.35 -24.04
N LYS A 136 -24.36 37.27 -23.28
CA LYS A 136 -24.45 37.26 -21.83
C LYS A 136 -23.43 36.28 -21.26
N LEU A 137 -22.86 36.63 -20.12
CA LEU A 137 -22.21 35.66 -19.24
C LEU A 137 -23.29 35.09 -18.34
N MET A 138 -23.42 33.77 -18.28
CA MET A 138 -24.41 33.09 -17.46
C MET A 138 -23.74 32.07 -16.55
N ALA A 139 -24.37 31.82 -15.40
CA ALA A 139 -23.99 30.77 -14.47
C ALA A 139 -25.21 29.94 -14.09
N GLU A 140 -24.98 28.70 -13.66
CA GLU A 140 -26.04 27.80 -13.25
C GLU A 140 -26.80 28.34 -12.02
N ARG A 141 -26.08 28.93 -11.07
CA ARG A 141 -26.61 29.57 -9.85
C ARG A 141 -26.40 31.08 -9.86
N ALA A 142 -27.17 31.80 -9.03
CA ALA A 142 -26.96 33.23 -8.83
C ALA A 142 -25.61 33.40 -8.11
N MET A 143 -24.73 34.23 -8.67
CA MET A 143 -23.37 34.44 -8.13
C MET A 143 -22.68 35.71 -8.63
N PHE A 144 -23.24 36.42 -9.61
CA PHE A 144 -22.68 37.69 -10.05
C PHE A 144 -23.28 38.80 -9.19
N ALA A 145 -22.45 39.67 -8.62
CA ALA A 145 -22.91 40.86 -7.91
C ALA A 145 -23.10 42.02 -8.92
N PRO A 146 -24.34 42.36 -9.32
CA PRO A 146 -24.58 43.45 -10.24
C PRO A 146 -24.40 44.81 -9.54
N ALA A 147 -24.04 45.84 -10.29
CA ALA A 147 -23.83 47.18 -9.72
C ALA A 147 -25.12 47.89 -9.27
N GLN A 148 -26.29 47.41 -9.70
CA GLN A 148 -27.58 48.09 -9.55
C GLN A 148 -28.60 47.31 -8.70
N GLU A 149 -28.25 46.11 -8.22
CA GLU A 149 -29.16 45.28 -7.44
C GLU A 149 -28.48 44.80 -6.16
N ASP A 150 -29.23 44.74 -5.06
CA ASP A 150 -28.71 44.30 -3.76
C ASP A 150 -28.60 42.77 -3.62
N HIS A 151 -28.86 42.03 -4.70
CA HIS A 151 -28.85 40.56 -4.71
C HIS A 151 -28.05 40.01 -5.89
N GLU A 152 -27.53 38.79 -5.73
CA GLU A 152 -26.76 38.13 -6.78
C GLU A 152 -27.66 37.72 -7.95
N VAL A 153 -27.13 37.87 -9.16
CA VAL A 153 -27.80 37.49 -10.40
C VAL A 153 -27.11 36.31 -11.08
N ARG A 154 -27.86 35.61 -11.92
CA ARG A 154 -27.37 34.46 -12.71
C ARG A 154 -26.68 34.88 -14.00
N MET A 155 -26.82 36.14 -14.42
CA MET A 155 -26.29 36.60 -15.69
C MET A 155 -25.87 38.07 -15.68
N ILE A 156 -24.83 38.38 -16.45
CA ILE A 156 -24.42 39.75 -16.77
C ILE A 156 -24.38 39.93 -18.29
N HIS A 157 -24.76 41.12 -18.76
CA HIS A 157 -24.75 41.44 -20.19
C HIS A 157 -23.33 41.78 -20.67
N LEU A 158 -22.88 41.09 -21.73
CA LEU A 158 -21.55 41.27 -22.33
C LEU A 158 -21.57 42.09 -23.62
N SER A 159 -22.72 42.62 -24.04
CA SER A 159 -22.88 43.39 -25.28
C SER A 159 -22.63 42.55 -26.55
N ARG A 160 -22.16 43.18 -27.64
CA ARG A 160 -21.97 42.58 -28.97
C ARG A 160 -20.66 41.79 -29.07
N ASP A 161 -20.42 41.18 -30.23
CA ASP A 161 -19.26 40.31 -30.43
C ASP A 161 -17.92 41.07 -30.38
N ASP A 162 -17.90 42.34 -30.76
CA ASP A 162 -16.76 43.26 -30.81
C ASP A 162 -16.50 44.02 -29.49
N ASP A 163 -17.36 43.85 -28.49
CA ASP A 163 -17.21 44.52 -27.20
C ASP A 163 -16.06 43.90 -26.38
N PRO A 164 -15.13 44.70 -25.83
CA PRO A 164 -14.03 44.20 -25.00
C PRO A 164 -14.49 43.31 -23.84
N ARG A 165 -15.67 43.57 -23.26
CA ARG A 165 -16.23 42.76 -22.17
C ARG A 165 -16.53 41.34 -22.61
N ASN A 166 -17.11 41.18 -23.81
CA ASN A 166 -17.40 39.86 -24.37
C ASN A 166 -16.11 39.10 -24.69
N HIS A 167 -15.12 39.78 -25.28
CA HIS A 167 -13.82 39.17 -25.56
C HIS A 167 -13.13 38.68 -24.29
N GLU A 168 -13.07 39.51 -23.25
CA GLU A 168 -12.40 39.15 -22.00
C GLU A 168 -13.16 38.06 -21.24
N ALA A 169 -14.49 38.08 -21.25
CA ALA A 169 -15.29 37.02 -20.64
C ALA A 169 -15.06 35.66 -21.33
N ARG A 170 -15.01 35.62 -22.66
CA ARG A 170 -14.71 34.38 -23.42
C ARG A 170 -13.30 33.87 -23.14
N LYS A 171 -12.30 34.76 -23.10
CA LYS A 171 -10.93 34.41 -22.69
C LYS A 171 -10.92 33.87 -21.26
N GLY A 172 -11.63 34.51 -20.34
CA GLY A 172 -11.77 34.06 -18.96
C GLY A 172 -12.34 32.65 -18.87
N ILE A 173 -13.42 32.34 -19.58
CA ILE A 173 -14.00 30.98 -19.64
C ILE A 173 -12.95 29.98 -20.15
N ALA A 174 -12.19 30.32 -21.19
CA ALA A 174 -11.14 29.44 -21.70
C ALA A 174 -10.01 29.20 -20.67
N ARG A 175 -9.60 30.24 -19.92
CA ARG A 175 -8.63 30.11 -18.82
C ARG A 175 -9.17 29.21 -17.71
N MET A 176 -10.42 29.43 -17.29
CA MET A 176 -11.11 28.62 -16.29
C MET A 176 -11.13 27.14 -16.71
N ASN A 177 -11.59 26.83 -17.92
CA ASN A 177 -11.64 25.46 -18.43
C ASN A 177 -10.24 24.81 -18.48
N ARG A 178 -9.21 25.57 -18.85
CA ARG A 178 -7.82 25.08 -18.85
C ARG A 178 -7.34 24.78 -17.43
N LEU A 179 -7.65 25.63 -16.45
CA LEU A 179 -7.29 25.40 -15.05
C LEU A 179 -8.03 24.19 -14.46
N ILE A 180 -9.31 24.00 -14.80
CA ILE A 180 -10.06 22.80 -14.42
C ILE A 180 -9.38 21.54 -14.97
N ALA A 181 -9.06 21.52 -16.26
CA ALA A 181 -8.36 20.39 -16.87
C ALA A 181 -6.99 20.12 -16.24
N ILE A 182 -6.22 21.18 -15.92
CA ILE A 182 -4.95 21.05 -15.19
C ILE A 182 -5.17 20.42 -13.81
N ARG A 183 -6.19 20.88 -13.07
CA ARG A 183 -6.54 20.31 -11.75
C ARG A 183 -6.85 18.81 -11.85
N GLU A 184 -7.62 18.39 -12.85
CA GLU A 184 -7.95 16.97 -13.07
C GLU A 184 -6.69 16.14 -13.34
N GLN A 185 -5.78 16.63 -14.20
CA GLN A 185 -4.51 15.94 -14.47
C GLN A 185 -3.62 15.85 -13.23
N LEU A 186 -3.59 16.90 -12.39
CA LEU A 186 -2.87 16.87 -11.12
C LEU A 186 -3.44 15.83 -10.14
N GLN A 187 -4.76 15.66 -10.11
CA GLN A 187 -5.41 14.61 -9.31
C GLN A 187 -5.03 13.20 -9.79
N LEU A 188 -4.98 12.99 -11.11
CA LEU A 188 -4.52 11.72 -11.69
C LEU A 188 -3.05 11.44 -11.33
N ALA A 189 -2.17 12.44 -11.46
CA ALA A 189 -0.77 12.32 -11.07
C ALA A 189 -0.60 12.01 -9.58
N GLN A 190 -1.39 12.63 -8.72
CA GLN A 190 -1.41 12.35 -7.28
C GLN A 190 -1.82 10.90 -7.00
N ALA A 191 -2.86 10.39 -7.69
CA ALA A 191 -3.30 9.00 -7.53
C ALA A 191 -2.22 8.00 -7.97
N ALA A 192 -1.55 8.26 -9.11
CA ALA A 192 -0.45 7.42 -9.59
C ALA A 192 0.73 7.39 -8.61
N LEU A 193 1.08 8.53 -8.00
CA LEU A 193 2.12 8.58 -6.96
C LEU A 193 1.71 7.82 -5.69
N ALA A 194 0.44 7.92 -5.29
CA ALA A 194 -0.07 7.17 -4.14
C ALA A 194 -0.03 5.65 -4.39
N GLU A 195 -0.35 5.21 -5.60
CA GLU A 195 -0.22 3.81 -6.02
C GLU A 195 1.25 3.35 -5.99
N ALA A 196 2.18 4.14 -6.53
CA ALA A 196 3.61 3.86 -6.47
C ALA A 196 4.12 3.74 -5.02
N LEU A 197 3.65 4.60 -4.11
CA LEU A 197 3.96 4.51 -2.68
C LEU A 197 3.37 3.25 -2.03
N SER A 198 2.17 2.85 -2.44
CA SER A 198 1.56 1.60 -1.99
C SER A 198 2.38 0.39 -2.44
N LEU A 199 2.87 0.38 -3.69
CA LEU A 199 3.74 -0.68 -4.21
C LEU A 199 5.07 -0.75 -3.47
N ALA A 200 5.67 0.40 -3.15
CA ALA A 200 6.93 0.48 -2.42
C ALA A 200 6.82 0.04 -0.95
N SER A 201 5.61 0.08 -0.36
CA SER A 201 5.37 -0.28 1.05
C SER A 201 4.69 -1.64 1.24
N ALA A 202 4.29 -2.31 0.16
CA ALA A 202 3.66 -3.62 0.22
C ALA A 202 4.66 -4.73 0.63
N ASP A 203 4.19 -5.67 1.45
CA ASP A 203 4.98 -6.86 1.80
C ASP A 203 5.16 -7.76 0.55
N ILE A 204 6.43 -8.04 0.23
CA ILE A 204 6.85 -8.78 -0.98
C ILE A 204 6.19 -10.17 -1.07
N GLU A 205 5.80 -10.77 0.06
CA GLU A 205 5.14 -12.09 0.10
C GLU A 205 3.72 -12.10 -0.51
N THR A 206 3.11 -10.93 -0.75
CA THR A 206 1.78 -10.81 -1.35
C THR A 206 1.77 -10.65 -2.88
N PHE A 207 2.91 -10.31 -3.49
CA PHE A 207 3.05 -10.22 -4.94
C PHE A 207 3.45 -11.60 -5.50
N GLY A 208 2.42 -12.39 -5.82
CA GLY A 208 2.54 -13.80 -6.23
C GLY A 208 3.62 -14.08 -7.27
N LEU A 209 4.44 -15.10 -6.97
CA LEU A 209 5.32 -15.76 -7.93
C LEU A 209 4.47 -16.55 -8.94
N GLU A 210 4.03 -15.92 -10.02
CA GLU A 210 3.65 -16.66 -11.22
C GLU A 210 4.92 -17.18 -11.90
N VAL A 211 5.39 -18.35 -11.43
CA VAL A 211 6.41 -19.11 -12.15
C VAL A 211 5.76 -19.70 -13.39
N HIS A 212 5.91 -19.05 -14.53
CA HIS A 212 5.60 -19.66 -15.82
C HIS A 212 6.52 -20.86 -16.04
N ASN A 213 6.01 -22.05 -15.71
CA ASN A 213 6.59 -23.32 -16.12
C ASN A 213 6.45 -23.46 -17.64
N ASN A 214 7.36 -22.85 -18.40
CA ASN A 214 7.56 -23.18 -19.79
C ASN A 214 8.17 -24.59 -19.84
N SER A 215 7.31 -25.59 -19.98
CA SER A 215 7.67 -26.91 -20.45
C SER A 215 8.23 -26.77 -21.86
N MET A 216 9.55 -26.62 -21.98
CA MET A 216 10.23 -26.89 -23.25
C MET A 216 10.01 -28.36 -23.58
N SER A 217 9.13 -28.63 -24.54
CA SER A 217 9.14 -29.92 -25.23
C SER A 217 10.39 -29.95 -26.08
N SER A 218 11.35 -30.75 -25.65
CA SER A 218 12.44 -31.22 -26.51
C SER A 218 11.80 -32.04 -27.63
N SER A 219 11.63 -31.44 -28.79
CA SER A 219 11.46 -32.19 -30.04
C SER A 219 12.85 -32.38 -30.64
N GLU A 220 13.15 -33.67 -30.82
CA GLU A 220 14.33 -34.29 -31.44
C GLU A 220 14.67 -33.74 -32.83
#